data_AF-A0A949QFI0-F1
#
_entry.id   AF-A0A949QFI0-F1
#
_cell.length_a   1.000
_cell.length_b   1.000
_cell.length_c   1.000
_cell.angle_alpha   90.00
_cell.angle_beta   90.00
_cell.angle_gamma   90.00
#
_symmetry.space_group_name_H-M   'P 1'
#
loop_
_entity.id
_entity.type
_entity.pdbx_description
1 polymer ?
#
loop_
_entity_poly.entity_id
_entity_poly.type
_entity_poly.pdbx_seq_one_letter_code
_entity_poly.pdbx_strand_id
1 'polypeptide(L)' 'MHVHCRNGDMECKYWLKRELFDIEEAFAYNMTERDNRQVRKIIYDHSEYIETQWDEFQRRRKQ' A
#
# COMPACT_ATOMS: atom_id res chain seq x y z
N MET A 1 2.33 -5.69 6.46
CA MET A 1 2.54 -4.24 6.22
C MET A 1 1.28 -3.67 5.61
N HIS A 2 0.97 -2.39 5.80
CA HIS A 2 -0.10 -1.73 5.06
C HIS A 2 0.39 -0.45 4.39
N VAL A 3 -0.19 -0.14 3.24
CA VAL A 3 -0.01 1.12 2.52
C VAL A 3 -1.27 1.94 2.71
N HIS A 4 -1.10 3.22 3.05
CA HIS A 4 -2.17 4.18 3.21
C HIS A 4 -2.00 5.29 2.19
N CYS A 5 -3.00 5.46 1.32
CA CYS A 5 -3.01 6.45 0.26
C CYS A 5 -4.08 7.51 0.55
N ARG A 6 -3.74 8.78 0.29
CA ARG A 6 -4.64 9.93 0.43
C ARG A 6 -4.46 10.89 -0.72
N ASN A 7 -5.54 11.44 -1.26
CA ASN A 7 -5.52 12.48 -2.28
C ASN A 7 -6.78 13.34 -2.20
N GLY A 8 -6.66 14.62 -1.83
CA GLY A 8 -7.82 15.47 -1.59
C GLY A 8 -8.71 14.91 -0.47
N ASP A 9 -9.98 14.68 -0.78
CA ASP A 9 -10.98 14.03 0.08
C ASP A 9 -11.03 12.50 -0.09
N MET A 10 -10.12 11.91 -0.87
CA MET A 10 -10.04 10.47 -1.11
C MET A 10 -9.02 9.79 -0.19
N GLU A 11 -9.37 8.60 0.30
CA GLU A 11 -8.52 7.81 1.19
C GLU A 11 -8.70 6.31 0.92
N CYS A 12 -7.61 5.55 0.89
CA CYS A 12 -7.68 4.09 0.80
C CYS A 12 -6.49 3.40 1.48
N LYS A 13 -6.70 2.18 1.95
CA LYS A 13 -5.69 1.38 2.65
C LYS A 13 -5.65 -0.03 2.10
N TYR A 14 -4.44 -0.53 1.89
CA TYR A 14 -4.17 -1.88 1.41
C TYR A 14 -3.25 -2.63 2.37
N TRP A 15 -3.59 -3.88 2.68
CA TRP A 15 -2.67 -4.84 3.28
C TRP A 15 -1.80 -5.45 2.20
N LEU A 16 -0.49 -5.46 2.42
CA LEU A 16 0.48 -6.09 1.52
C LEU A 16 0.85 -7.47 2.08
N LYS A 17 0.52 -8.52 1.31
CA LYS A 17 0.83 -9.92 1.60
C LYS A 17 2.05 -10.34 0.79
N ARG A 18 3.24 -10.00 1.32
CA ARG A 18 4.54 -10.22 0.66
C ARG A 18 4.72 -11.66 0.15
N GLU A 19 4.41 -12.64 0.99
CA GLU A 19 4.55 -14.07 0.67
C GLU A 19 3.63 -14.53 -0.46
N LEU A 20 2.50 -13.85 -0.67
CA LEU A 20 1.51 -14.19 -1.69
C LEU A 20 1.62 -13.28 -2.92
N PHE A 21 2.55 -12.31 -2.92
CA PHE A 21 2.66 -11.25 -3.95
C PHE A 21 1.31 -10.58 -4.25
N ASP A 22 0.51 -10.35 -3.20
CA ASP A 22 -0.87 -9.88 -3.32
C ASP A 22 -1.17 -8.71 -2.38
N ILE A 23 -2.22 -7.95 -2.72
CA ILE A 23 -2.74 -6.85 -1.90
C ILE A 23 -4.23 -7.00 -1.65
N GLU A 24 -4.62 -6.76 -0.40
CA GLU A 24 -6.01 -6.80 0.03
C GLU A 24 -6.48 -5.41 0.43
N GLU A 25 -7.61 -4.98 -0.10
CA GLU A 25 -8.21 -3.70 0.27
C GLU A 25 -8.75 -3.79 1.70
N ALA A 26 -8.26 -2.93 2.58
CA ALA A 26 -8.72 -2.84 3.96
C ALA A 26 -9.82 -1.78 4.12
N PHE A 27 -9.74 -0.71 3.32
CA PHE A 27 -10.63 0.44 3.39
C PHE A 27 -10.50 1.29 2.12
N ALA A 28 -11.60 1.85 1.67
CA ALA A 28 -11.63 2.86 0.61
C ALA A 28 -12.77 3.87 0.89
N TYR A 29 -12.48 5.14 0.66
CA TYR A 29 -13.40 6.26 0.81
C TYR A 29 -13.23 7.24 -0.33
N ASN A 30 -14.37 7.61 -0.94
CA ASN A 30 -14.45 8.51 -2.10
C ASN A 30 -13.58 8.07 -3.31
N MET A 31 -13.33 6.77 -3.46
CA MET A 31 -12.54 6.22 -4.57
C MET A 31 -13.45 5.71 -5.68
N THR A 32 -13.18 6.06 -6.94
CA THR A 32 -13.78 5.37 -8.09
C THR A 32 -13.04 4.06 -8.38
N GLU A 33 -13.63 3.18 -9.19
CA GLU A 33 -12.92 1.98 -9.65
C GLU A 33 -11.63 2.31 -10.41
N ARG A 34 -11.61 3.42 -11.14
CA ARG A 34 -10.42 3.87 -11.86
C ARG A 34 -9.31 4.24 -10.88
N ASP A 35 -9.66 4.97 -9.82
CA ASP A 35 -8.70 5.36 -8.78
C ASP A 35 -8.16 4.13 -8.06
N ASN A 36 -9.02 3.18 -7.71
CA ASN A 36 -8.60 1.91 -7.10
C ASN A 36 -7.65 1.13 -8.02
N ARG A 37 -7.96 1.01 -9.32
CA ARG A 37 -7.05 0.36 -10.28
C ARG A 37 -5.70 1.08 -10.38
N GLN A 38 -5.70 2.41 -10.37
CA GLN A 38 -4.47 3.21 -10.41
C GLN A 38 -3.63 3.03 -9.16
N VAL A 39 -4.23 3.09 -7.97
CA VAL A 39 -3.53 2.88 -6.71
C VAL A 39 -2.95 1.47 -6.63
N ARG A 40 -3.73 0.44 -6.98
CA ARG A 40 -3.24 -0.95 -7.05
C ARG A 40 -2.04 -1.06 -7.98
N LYS A 41 -2.11 -0.46 -9.18
CA LYS A 41 -0.99 -0.44 -10.12
C LYS A 41 0.26 0.20 -9.51
N ILE A 42 0.13 1.36 -8.88
CA ILE A 42 1.26 2.03 -8.21
C ILE A 42 1.88 1.13 -7.12
N ILE A 43 1.05 0.47 -6.31
CA ILE A 43 1.54 -0.44 -5.26
C ILE A 43 2.29 -1.62 -5.87
N TYR A 44 1.76 -2.25 -6.92
CA TYR A 44 2.42 -3.37 -7.58
C TYR A 44 3.74 -2.95 -8.25
N ASP A 45 3.73 -1.85 -9.02
CA ASP A 45 4.89 -1.33 -9.74
C ASP A 45 6.06 -0.95 -8.80
N HIS A 46 5.74 -0.62 -7.55
CA HIS A 46 6.72 -0.19 -6.54
C HIS A 46 6.80 -1.11 -5.32
N SER A 47 6.33 -2.35 -5.44
CA SER A 47 6.24 -3.31 -4.33
C SER A 47 7.60 -3.56 -3.66
N GLU A 48 8.65 -3.82 -4.44
CA GLU A 48 10.02 -4.03 -3.93
C GLU A 48 10.53 -2.84 -3.12
N TYR A 49 10.30 -1.62 -3.61
CA TYR A 49 10.72 -0.40 -2.92
C TYR A 49 9.97 -0.23 -1.59
N ILE A 50 8.64 -0.40 -1.59
CA ILE A 50 7.80 -0.30 -0.39
C ILE A 50 8.25 -1.31 0.67
N GLU A 51 8.50 -2.55 0.25
CA GLU A 51 8.99 -3.62 1.13
C GLU A 51 10.35 -3.30 1.75
N THR A 52 11.30 -2.84 0.93
CA THR A 52 12.64 -2.46 1.37
C THR A 52 12.58 -1.35 2.43
N GLN A 53 11.80 -0.30 2.17
CA GLN A 53 11.63 0.82 3.09
C GLN A 53 10.96 0.39 4.41
N TRP A 54 10.03 -0.54 4.35
CA TRP A 54 9.42 -1.11 5.55
C TRP A 54 10.41 -1.91 6.39
N ASP A 55 11.24 -2.73 5.77
CA ASP A 55 12.25 -3.52 6.47
C ASP A 55 13.29 -2.62 7.14
N GLU A 56 13.72 -1.55 6.46
CA GLU A 56 14.59 -0.51 7.05
C GLU A 56 13.94 0.19 8.24
N PHE A 57 12.65 0.52 8.15
CA PHE A 57 11.89 1.08 9.27
C PHE A 57 11.81 0.11 10.45
N GLN A 58 11.48 -1.16 10.22
CA GLN A 58 11.42 -2.17 11.29
C GLN A 58 12.77 -2.40 11.95
N ARG A 59 13.88 -2.37 11.19
CA ARG A 59 15.25 -2.47 11.73
C ARG A 59 15.61 -1.29 12.63
N ARG A 60 15.20 -0.08 12.25
CA ARG A 60 15.40 1.14 13.08
C ARG A 60 14.58 1.10 14.36
N ARG A 61 13.34 0.58 14.31
CA ARG A 61 12.43 0.52 15.47
C ARG A 61 12.85 -0.50 16.55
N LYS A 62 13.64 -1.52 16.19
CA LYS A 62 14.10 -2.58 17.10
C LYS A 62 15.40 -2.23 17.84
N GLN A 63 16.03 -1.10 17.52
CA GLN A 63 17.18 -0.54 18.22
C GLN A 63 16.70 0.44 19.30
#